data_AF-K1U270-F1
#
_entry.id   AF-K1U270-F1
#
_cell.length_a   1.000
_cell.length_b   1.000
_cell.length_c   1.000
_cell.angle_alpha   90.00
_cell.angle_beta   90.00
_cell.angle_gamma   90.00
#
_symmetry.space_group_name_H-M   'P 1'
#
loop_
_entity.id
_entity.type
_entity.pdbx_description
1 polymer ?
#
loop_
_entity_poly.entity_id
_entity_poly.type
_entity_poly.pdbx_seq_one_letter_code
_entity_poly.pdbx_strand_id
1 'polypeptide(L)'
;MKILHTSDWHLGHTLYNHDRTAEQQSFLRQLTRIVTEEQPDAMVVSGDIYHYSSPAAATQKMYTDAMLNIHQACPGMAIVVTAGNHDSSSKLEIDSSLWQHFGLNVVGNIERTAEEVNLDKHIIEINNEKKTIGYVIAVPHVYPQNFPLLDTETPRDQRQARFFQALLDEVKKRNTA
;
A
#
# COMPACT_ATOMS: atom_id res chain seq x y z
N MET A 1 -12.88 -14.17 4.19
CA MET A 1 -12.08 -12.95 3.94
C MET A 1 -12.66 -12.25 2.72
N LYS A 2 -12.99 -10.97 2.84
CA LYS A 2 -13.41 -10.09 1.75
C LYS A 2 -12.36 -9.00 1.56
N ILE A 3 -11.90 -8.82 0.31
CA ILE A 3 -10.88 -7.83 -0.04
C ILE A 3 -11.47 -6.87 -1.05
N LEU A 4 -11.32 -5.57 -0.80
CA LEU A 4 -11.57 -4.51 -1.77
C LEU A 4 -10.24 -4.11 -2.41
N HIS A 5 -10.13 -4.17 -3.74
CA HIS A 5 -8.89 -3.88 -4.44
C HIS A 5 -9.09 -2.77 -5.48
N THR A 6 -8.19 -1.79 -5.48
CA THR A 6 -8.16 -0.67 -6.43
C THR A 6 -6.71 -0.22 -6.66
N SER A 7 -6.48 0.59 -7.68
CA SER A 7 -5.16 1.16 -7.99
C SER A 7 -5.30 2.47 -8.77
N ASP A 8 -4.18 3.12 -9.09
CA ASP A 8 -4.07 4.19 -10.11
C ASP A 8 -5.00 5.37 -9.88
N TRP A 9 -5.07 5.87 -8.63
CA TRP A 9 -5.94 6.99 -8.29
C TRP A 9 -5.51 8.30 -8.93
N HIS A 10 -4.19 8.48 -9.08
CA HIS A 10 -3.56 9.68 -9.65
C HIS A 10 -4.18 10.98 -9.10
N LEU A 11 -4.30 11.08 -7.78
CA LEU A 11 -4.85 12.27 -7.13
C LEU A 11 -4.05 13.52 -7.53
N GLY A 12 -4.79 14.60 -7.83
CA GLY A 12 -4.21 15.86 -8.28
C GLY A 12 -3.85 15.92 -9.78
N HIS A 13 -4.26 14.93 -10.58
CA HIS A 13 -4.09 14.96 -12.04
C HIS A 13 -4.99 16.03 -12.69
N THR A 14 -4.39 16.85 -13.56
CA THR A 14 -5.10 17.73 -14.49
C THR A 14 -5.10 17.09 -15.87
N LEU A 15 -6.27 16.84 -16.45
CA LEU A 15 -6.40 16.20 -17.77
C LEU A 15 -6.77 17.24 -18.83
N TYR A 16 -5.89 17.49 -19.80
CA TYR A 16 -6.08 18.54 -20.82
C TYR A 16 -6.44 19.92 -20.24
N ASN A 17 -5.76 20.33 -19.15
CA ASN A 17 -6.05 21.55 -18.40
C ASN A 17 -7.41 21.57 -17.67
N HIS A 18 -8.13 20.46 -17.61
CA HIS A 18 -9.32 20.30 -16.79
C HIS A 18 -8.96 19.74 -15.41
N ASP A 19 -9.43 20.45 -14.37
CA ASP A 19 -9.36 19.98 -12.99
C ASP A 19 -10.27 18.77 -12.79
N ARG A 20 -9.74 17.72 -12.17
CA ARG A 20 -10.44 16.46 -11.87
C ARG A 20 -10.82 16.30 -10.40
N THR A 21 -10.56 17.31 -9.58
CA THR A 21 -10.78 17.27 -8.11
C THR A 21 -12.21 16.81 -7.78
N ALA A 22 -13.23 17.33 -8.47
CA ALA A 22 -14.62 16.96 -8.21
C ALA A 22 -14.90 15.46 -8.44
N GLU A 23 -14.37 14.91 -9.54
CA GLU A 23 -14.49 13.49 -9.87
C GLU A 23 -13.74 12.62 -8.84
N GLN A 24 -12.51 13.00 -8.50
CA GLN A 24 -11.66 12.29 -7.54
C GLN A 24 -12.30 12.27 -6.14
N GLN A 25 -12.84 13.39 -5.67
CA GLN A 25 -13.59 13.42 -4.42
C GLN A 25 -14.86 12.57 -4.50
N SER A 26 -15.56 12.54 -5.65
CA SER A 26 -16.73 11.69 -5.84
C SER A 26 -16.37 10.21 -5.77
N PHE A 27 -15.27 9.82 -6.40
CA PHE A 27 -14.70 8.47 -6.31
C PHE A 27 -14.38 8.09 -4.86
N LEU A 28 -13.68 8.95 -4.11
CA LEU A 28 -13.30 8.66 -2.71
C LEU A 28 -14.53 8.54 -1.80
N ARG A 29 -15.58 9.35 -2.03
CA ARG A 29 -16.87 9.19 -1.36
C ARG A 29 -17.57 7.89 -1.73
N GLN A 30 -17.56 7.52 -3.02
CA GLN A 30 -18.12 6.25 -3.47
C GLN A 30 -17.39 5.06 -2.85
N LEU A 31 -16.05 5.12 -2.78
CA LEU A 31 -15.22 4.10 -2.15
C LEU A 31 -15.56 3.95 -0.67
N THR A 32 -15.71 5.07 0.05
CA THR A 32 -16.14 5.08 1.46
C THR A 32 -17.52 4.42 1.63
N ARG A 33 -18.46 4.71 0.73
CA ARG A 33 -19.78 4.07 0.73
C ARG A 33 -19.68 2.56 0.52
N ILE A 34 -18.88 2.11 -0.45
CA ILE A 34 -18.66 0.67 -0.70
C ILE A 34 -18.06 -0.01 0.54
N VAL A 35 -17.06 0.59 1.18
CA VAL A 35 -16.48 0.07 2.43
C VAL A 35 -17.54 -0.01 3.53
N THR A 36 -18.41 1.00 3.65
CA THR A 36 -19.50 1.03 4.62
C THR A 36 -20.49 -0.12 4.39
N GLU A 37 -20.89 -0.36 3.14
CA GLU A 37 -21.89 -1.38 2.77
C GLU A 37 -21.31 -2.80 2.85
N GLU A 38 -20.07 -2.97 2.39
CA GLU A 38 -19.47 -4.30 2.22
C GLU A 38 -18.68 -4.78 3.43
N GLN A 39 -18.21 -3.87 4.29
CA GLN A 39 -17.37 -4.17 5.47
C GLN A 39 -16.25 -5.19 5.16
N PRO A 40 -15.35 -4.90 4.20
CA PRO A 40 -14.28 -5.83 3.84
C PRO A 40 -13.25 -5.98 4.96
N ASP A 41 -12.59 -7.15 5.03
CA ASP A 41 -11.52 -7.39 6.00
C ASP A 41 -10.24 -6.61 5.63
N ALA A 42 -10.04 -6.33 4.34
CA ALA A 42 -8.93 -5.52 3.84
C ALA A 42 -9.31 -4.66 2.63
N MET A 43 -8.72 -3.46 2.54
CA MET A 43 -8.66 -2.67 1.31
C MET A 43 -7.22 -2.56 0.84
N VAL A 44 -6.97 -2.86 -0.42
CA VAL A 44 -5.65 -2.79 -1.05
C VAL A 44 -5.67 -1.73 -2.15
N VAL A 45 -4.75 -0.77 -2.05
CA VAL A 45 -4.52 0.26 -3.07
C VAL A 45 -3.13 0.05 -3.68
N SER A 46 -3.08 -0.54 -4.88
CA SER A 46 -1.84 -1.06 -5.47
C SER A 46 -1.12 -0.04 -6.36
N GLY A 47 -0.69 1.09 -5.77
CA GLY A 47 0.15 2.06 -6.47
C GLY A 47 -0.58 3.25 -7.11
N ASP A 48 0.24 4.23 -7.49
CA ASP A 48 -0.11 5.47 -8.18
C ASP A 48 -1.23 6.25 -7.46
N ILE A 49 -0.98 6.52 -6.18
CA ILE A 49 -1.87 7.30 -5.32
C ILE A 49 -1.94 8.74 -5.82
N TYR A 50 -0.78 9.33 -6.06
CA TYR A 50 -0.64 10.69 -6.58
C TYR A 50 -0.25 10.66 -8.05
N HIS A 51 -0.68 11.66 -8.81
CA HIS A 51 -0.20 11.82 -10.18
C HIS A 51 1.22 12.38 -10.25
N TYR A 52 1.58 13.24 -9.30
CA TYR A 52 2.89 13.87 -9.21
C TYR A 52 3.60 13.40 -7.95
N SER A 53 4.91 13.12 -8.07
CA SER A 53 5.78 12.76 -6.92
C SER A 53 5.92 13.90 -5.90
N SER A 54 5.52 15.12 -6.26
CA SER A 54 5.35 16.24 -5.34
C SER A 54 3.91 16.77 -5.40
N PRO A 55 2.96 16.08 -4.74
CA PRO A 55 1.56 16.48 -4.79
C PRO A 55 1.34 17.81 -4.08
N ALA A 56 0.37 18.60 -4.54
CA ALA A 56 -0.04 19.84 -3.88
C ALA A 56 -0.62 19.54 -2.49
N ALA A 57 -0.52 20.51 -1.57
CA ALA A 57 -1.05 20.36 -0.20
C ALA A 57 -2.55 20.02 -0.19
N ALA A 58 -3.33 20.59 -1.12
CA ALA A 58 -4.76 20.28 -1.27
C ALA A 58 -5.00 18.81 -1.65
N THR A 59 -4.14 18.23 -2.49
CA THR A 59 -4.20 16.82 -2.89
C THR A 59 -3.82 15.90 -1.73
N GLN A 60 -2.77 16.24 -0.98
CA GLN A 60 -2.38 15.51 0.22
C GLN A 60 -3.51 15.53 1.26
N LYS A 61 -4.14 16.69 1.48
CA LYS A 61 -5.31 16.81 2.33
C LYS A 61 -6.47 15.93 1.86
N MET A 62 -6.77 15.90 0.56
CA MET A 62 -7.82 15.05 -0.01
C MET A 62 -7.57 13.57 0.30
N TYR A 63 -6.33 13.10 0.15
CA TYR A 63 -5.93 11.74 0.48
C TYR A 63 -6.11 11.44 1.97
N THR A 64 -5.54 12.28 2.84
CA THR A 64 -5.63 12.13 4.30
C THR A 64 -7.07 12.11 4.80
N ASP A 65 -7.92 13.04 4.33
CA ASP A 65 -9.33 13.09 4.71
C ASP A 65 -10.07 11.83 4.23
N ALA A 66 -9.77 11.34 3.02
CA ALA A 66 -10.39 10.12 2.50
C ALA A 66 -9.97 8.87 3.28
N MET A 67 -8.69 8.74 3.63
CA MET A 67 -8.20 7.61 4.44
C MET A 67 -8.87 7.59 5.81
N LEU A 68 -9.02 8.75 6.45
CA LEU A 68 -9.74 8.87 7.71
C LEU A 68 -11.21 8.45 7.58
N ASN A 69 -11.91 8.96 6.57
CA ASN A 69 -13.33 8.61 6.34
C ASN A 69 -13.52 7.11 6.04
N ILE A 70 -12.63 6.52 5.24
CA ILE A 70 -12.65 5.09 4.91
C ILE A 70 -12.38 4.24 6.15
N HIS A 71 -11.40 4.61 6.97
CA HIS A 71 -11.14 3.93 8.24
C HIS A 71 -12.35 4.03 9.17
N GLN A 72 -12.97 5.21 9.32
CA GLN A 72 -14.16 5.39 10.15
C GLN A 72 -15.35 4.55 9.67
N ALA A 73 -15.48 4.32 8.36
CA ALA A 73 -16.54 3.49 7.79
C ALA A 73 -16.39 1.98 8.12
N CYS A 74 -15.16 1.50 8.34
CA CYS A 74 -14.89 0.14 8.77
C CYS A 74 -13.60 0.09 9.63
N PRO A 75 -13.68 0.40 10.94
CA PRO A 75 -12.48 0.55 11.80
C PRO A 75 -11.65 -0.73 11.97
N GLY A 76 -12.27 -1.90 11.76
CA GLY A 76 -11.59 -3.20 11.82
C GLY A 76 -10.90 -3.62 10.52
N MET A 77 -11.11 -2.90 9.42
CA MET A 77 -10.51 -3.21 8.12
C MET A 77 -9.03 -2.82 8.11
N ALA A 78 -8.18 -3.71 7.60
CA ALA A 78 -6.80 -3.35 7.28
C ALA A 78 -6.76 -2.56 5.95
N ILE A 79 -6.10 -1.40 5.94
CA ILE A 79 -5.86 -0.64 4.71
C ILE A 79 -4.39 -0.87 4.32
N VAL A 80 -4.15 -1.30 3.09
CA VAL A 80 -2.81 -1.56 2.57
C VAL A 80 -2.60 -0.70 1.33
N VAL A 81 -1.60 0.16 1.37
CA VAL A 81 -1.27 1.09 0.28
C VAL A 81 0.16 0.83 -0.15
N THR A 82 0.37 0.60 -1.44
CA THR A 82 1.71 0.55 -2.02
C THR A 82 1.99 1.78 -2.86
N ALA A 83 3.25 2.23 -2.93
CA ALA A 83 3.64 3.27 -3.88
C ALA A 83 3.74 2.72 -5.30
N GLY A 84 3.26 3.50 -6.27
CA GLY A 84 3.51 3.25 -7.69
C GLY A 84 4.72 4.01 -8.21
N ASN A 85 4.88 4.09 -9.53
CA ASN A 85 6.00 4.79 -10.17
C ASN A 85 5.81 6.32 -10.22
N HIS A 86 4.59 6.82 -10.04
CA HIS A 86 4.32 8.26 -9.93
C HIS A 86 4.56 8.80 -8.51
N ASP A 87 4.45 7.92 -7.51
CA ASP A 87 4.56 8.30 -6.11
C ASP A 87 6.00 8.55 -5.67
N SER A 88 6.17 9.48 -4.73
CA SER A 88 7.42 9.57 -3.96
C SER A 88 7.32 8.64 -2.75
N SER A 89 8.09 7.55 -2.77
CA SER A 89 8.13 6.57 -1.67
C SER A 89 8.33 7.22 -0.30
N SER A 90 9.28 8.16 -0.19
CA SER A 90 9.59 8.82 1.07
C SER A 90 8.46 9.70 1.55
N LYS A 91 7.79 10.45 0.65
CA LYS A 91 6.66 11.32 1.03
C LYS A 91 5.42 10.52 1.40
N LEU A 92 5.14 9.44 0.68
CA LEU A 92 3.99 8.58 0.98
C LEU A 92 4.16 7.92 2.35
N GLU A 93 5.39 7.59 2.75
CA GLU A 93 5.70 6.97 4.05
C GLU A 93 5.89 7.96 5.22
N ILE A 94 5.82 9.29 5.01
CA ILE A 94 6.08 10.29 6.09
C ILE A 94 5.20 10.03 7.32
N ASP A 95 3.94 9.70 7.11
CA ASP A 95 2.96 9.51 8.18
C ASP A 95 2.74 8.03 8.54
N SER A 96 3.55 7.09 8.00
CA SER A 96 3.32 5.65 8.18
C SER A 96 3.26 5.23 9.65
N SER A 97 4.12 5.79 10.50
CA SER A 97 4.13 5.48 11.94
C SER A 97 2.85 5.90 12.66
N LEU A 98 2.23 7.00 12.24
CA LEU A 98 0.94 7.44 12.75
C LEU A 98 -0.17 6.52 12.24
N TRP A 99 -0.19 6.26 10.93
CA TRP A 99 -1.23 5.49 10.26
C TRP A 99 -1.32 4.02 10.69
N GLN A 100 -0.19 3.42 11.07
CA GLN A 100 -0.16 2.06 11.59
C GLN A 100 -1.07 1.85 12.81
N HIS A 101 -1.26 2.89 13.64
CA HIS A 101 -2.17 2.84 14.80
C HIS A 101 -3.65 2.72 14.39
N PHE A 102 -3.99 3.05 13.14
CA PHE A 102 -5.33 2.96 12.57
C PHE A 102 -5.49 1.78 11.60
N GLY A 103 -4.55 0.83 11.58
CA GLY A 103 -4.58 -0.30 10.66
C GLY A 103 -4.30 0.08 9.20
N LEU A 104 -3.76 1.28 8.95
CA LEU A 104 -3.36 1.74 7.63
C LEU A 104 -1.85 1.54 7.44
N ASN A 105 -1.50 0.65 6.51
CA ASN A 105 -0.16 0.17 6.25
C ASN A 105 0.29 0.71 4.89
N VAL A 106 1.29 1.58 4.90
CA VAL A 106 1.89 2.14 3.68
C VAL A 106 3.24 1.50 3.43
N VAL A 107 3.41 0.91 2.25
CA VAL A 107 4.69 0.36 1.78
C VAL A 107 5.10 1.11 0.52
N GLY A 108 5.96 2.10 0.70
CA GLY A 108 6.47 2.95 -0.36
C GLY A 108 7.78 2.47 -0.97
N ASN A 109 8.61 1.74 -0.23
CA ASN A 109 9.89 1.20 -0.70
C ASN A 109 10.19 -0.19 -0.10
N ILE A 110 11.17 -0.88 -0.71
CA ILE A 110 11.85 -2.00 -0.06
C ILE A 110 12.90 -1.42 0.90
N GLU A 111 12.64 -1.53 2.20
CA GLU A 111 13.56 -1.06 3.23
C GLU A 111 14.78 -1.97 3.35
N ARG A 112 15.96 -1.35 3.48
CA ARG A 112 17.26 -2.04 3.52
C ARG A 112 18.13 -1.43 4.60
N THR A 113 18.80 -2.29 5.35
CA THR A 113 19.99 -1.92 6.12
C THR A 113 21.25 -2.26 5.31
N ALA A 114 22.43 -2.05 5.88
CA ALA A 114 23.69 -2.39 5.20
C ALA A 114 23.81 -3.90 4.93
N GLU A 115 23.23 -4.75 5.78
CA GLU A 115 23.33 -6.20 5.69
C GLU A 115 22.02 -6.91 5.31
N GLU A 116 20.85 -6.30 5.51
CA GLU A 116 19.57 -7.02 5.46
C GLU A 116 18.44 -6.26 4.76
N VAL A 117 17.46 -7.03 4.28
CA VAL A 117 16.20 -6.52 3.71
C VAL A 117 15.09 -6.78 4.71
N ASN A 118 14.32 -5.75 5.05
CA ASN A 118 13.19 -5.89 5.95
C ASN A 118 12.01 -6.54 5.21
N LEU A 119 11.95 -7.87 5.22
CA LEU A 119 10.83 -8.63 4.63
C LEU A 119 9.52 -8.41 5.40
N ASP A 120 9.60 -8.18 6.71
CA ASP A 120 8.43 -8.02 7.58
C ASP A 120 7.61 -6.78 7.23
N LYS A 121 8.28 -5.69 6.80
CA LYS A 121 7.62 -4.47 6.28
C LYS A 121 6.63 -4.77 5.15
N HIS A 122 6.87 -5.83 4.37
CA HIS A 122 6.03 -6.22 3.24
C HIS A 122 4.91 -7.19 3.61
N ILE A 123 4.89 -7.78 4.81
CA ILE A 123 3.94 -8.82 5.19
C ILE A 123 2.93 -8.24 6.19
N ILE A 124 1.74 -7.90 5.69
CA ILE A 124 0.67 -7.31 6.49
C ILE A 124 -0.32 -8.38 6.92
N GLU A 125 -0.53 -8.48 8.23
CA GLU A 125 -1.50 -9.40 8.82
C GLU A 125 -2.93 -8.85 8.68
N ILE A 126 -3.83 -9.70 8.17
CA ILE A 126 -5.25 -9.40 8.08
C ILE A 126 -5.94 -10.12 9.23
N ASN A 127 -6.48 -9.34 10.15
CA ASN A 127 -7.05 -9.82 11.40
C ASN A 127 -8.57 -9.61 11.42
N ASN A 128 -9.29 -10.57 11.99
CA ASN A 128 -10.71 -10.46 12.30
C ASN A 128 -10.91 -10.90 13.75
N GLU A 129 -11.49 -10.05 14.59
CA GLU A 129 -11.73 -10.31 16.02
C GLU A 129 -10.51 -10.90 16.76
N LYS A 130 -9.31 -10.33 16.49
CA LYS A 130 -7.99 -10.74 17.02
C LYS A 130 -7.45 -12.08 16.52
N LYS A 131 -8.10 -12.71 15.56
CA LYS A 131 -7.58 -13.88 14.85
C LYS A 131 -7.04 -13.47 13.49
N THR A 132 -5.82 -13.87 13.19
CA THR A 132 -5.27 -13.73 11.84
C THR A 132 -6.04 -14.66 10.90
N ILE A 133 -6.64 -14.06 9.87
CA ILE A 133 -7.40 -14.77 8.84
C ILE A 133 -6.64 -14.86 7.51
N GLY A 134 -5.51 -14.15 7.39
CA GLY A 134 -4.56 -14.26 6.28
C GLY A 134 -3.53 -13.14 6.26
N TYR A 135 -2.76 -13.07 5.18
CA TYR A 135 -1.67 -12.11 5.01
C TYR A 135 -1.76 -11.45 3.63
N VAL A 136 -1.40 -10.17 3.55
CA VAL A 136 -1.17 -9.44 2.30
C VAL A 136 0.33 -9.17 2.17
N ILE A 137 0.93 -9.64 1.07
CA ILE A 137 2.30 -9.27 0.70
C ILE A 137 2.24 -7.98 -0.12
N ALA A 138 2.59 -6.86 0.51
CA ALA A 138 2.54 -5.52 -0.06
C ALA A 138 3.87 -5.13 -0.69
N VAL A 139 3.98 -5.15 -2.02
CA VAL A 139 5.22 -4.78 -2.75
C VAL A 139 4.97 -3.52 -3.57
N PRO A 140 5.73 -2.42 -3.36
CA PRO A 140 5.63 -1.21 -4.16
C PRO A 140 6.22 -1.42 -5.56
N HIS A 141 6.01 -0.44 -6.44
CA HIS A 141 6.73 -0.38 -7.70
C HIS A 141 8.24 -0.31 -7.45
N VAL A 142 8.96 -1.28 -8.02
CA VAL A 142 10.42 -1.39 -7.94
C VAL A 142 10.94 -1.67 -9.33
N TYR A 143 11.81 -0.80 -9.84
CA TYR A 143 12.48 -1.08 -11.10
C TYR A 143 13.32 -2.37 -11.00
N PRO A 144 13.36 -3.22 -12.04
CA PRO A 144 14.07 -4.51 -11.99
C PRO A 144 15.51 -4.42 -11.47
N GLN A 145 16.23 -3.35 -11.85
CA GLN A 145 17.60 -3.07 -11.40
C GLN A 145 17.77 -2.89 -9.89
N ASN A 146 16.68 -2.52 -9.21
CA ASN A 146 16.69 -2.10 -7.83
C ASN A 146 16.30 -3.23 -6.89
N PHE A 147 15.80 -4.39 -7.35
CA PHE A 147 15.53 -5.51 -6.43
C PHE A 147 16.78 -5.89 -5.62
N PRO A 148 16.62 -6.15 -4.32
CA PRO A 148 17.75 -6.37 -3.43
C PRO A 148 18.46 -7.68 -3.75
N LEU A 149 19.73 -7.75 -3.37
CA LEU A 149 20.47 -9.00 -3.32
C LEU A 149 20.17 -9.66 -1.97
N LEU A 150 19.55 -10.85 -1.97
CA LEU A 150 19.21 -11.59 -0.75
C LEU A 150 20.24 -12.65 -0.37
N ASP A 151 21.09 -13.04 -1.31
CA ASP A 151 22.18 -14.00 -1.14
C ASP A 151 23.32 -13.64 -2.12
N THR A 152 24.53 -14.15 -1.90
CA THR A 152 25.73 -13.72 -2.66
C THR A 152 25.74 -14.17 -4.12
N GLU A 153 24.82 -15.04 -4.54
CA GLU A 153 24.93 -15.76 -5.82
C GLU A 153 23.79 -15.43 -6.81
N THR A 154 22.67 -14.85 -6.36
CA THR A 154 21.52 -14.61 -7.23
C THR A 154 21.83 -13.59 -8.36
N PRO A 155 21.74 -14.02 -9.64
CA PRO A 155 21.89 -13.13 -10.80
C PRO A 155 20.87 -11.99 -10.78
N ARG A 156 21.24 -10.82 -11.33
CA ARG A 156 20.43 -9.59 -11.24
C ARG A 156 19.01 -9.75 -11.79
N ASP A 157 18.87 -10.46 -12.90
CA ASP A 157 17.62 -10.78 -13.58
C ASP A 157 16.71 -11.74 -12.77
N GLN A 158 17.28 -12.48 -11.82
CA GLN A 158 16.55 -13.40 -10.95
C GLN A 158 16.22 -12.82 -9.58
N ARG A 159 16.78 -11.65 -9.22
CA ARG A 159 16.58 -11.02 -7.89
C ARG A 159 15.12 -10.75 -7.57
N GLN A 160 14.33 -10.34 -8.56
CA GLN A 160 12.90 -10.12 -8.37
C GLN A 160 12.18 -11.41 -7.95
N ALA A 161 12.36 -12.50 -8.72
CA ALA A 161 11.77 -13.79 -8.41
C ALA A 161 12.24 -14.30 -7.04
N ARG A 162 13.53 -14.15 -6.74
CA ARG A 162 14.10 -14.54 -5.44
C ARG A 162 13.48 -13.75 -4.28
N PHE A 163 13.27 -12.45 -4.46
CA PHE A 163 12.63 -11.59 -3.46
C PHE A 163 11.18 -12.00 -3.17
N PHE A 164 10.38 -12.24 -4.21
CA PHE A 164 9.02 -12.75 -4.01
C PHE A 164 9.01 -14.13 -3.34
N GLN A 165 9.93 -15.02 -3.72
CA GLN A 165 10.03 -16.33 -3.07
C GLN A 165 10.38 -16.20 -1.58
N ALA A 166 11.30 -15.31 -1.22
CA ALA A 166 11.65 -15.07 0.18
C ALA A 166 10.46 -14.57 1.02
N LEU A 167 9.63 -13.68 0.46
CA LEU A 167 8.40 -13.22 1.13
C LEU A 167 7.40 -14.37 1.30
N LEU A 168 7.22 -15.21 0.28
CA LEU A 168 6.35 -16.39 0.35
C LEU A 168 6.84 -17.41 1.38
N ASP A 169 8.15 -17.65 1.43
CA ASP A 169 8.77 -18.54 2.41
C ASP A 169 8.55 -18.02 3.83
N GLU A 170 8.65 -16.71 4.05
CA GLU A 170 8.42 -16.08 5.34
C GLU A 170 6.96 -16.19 5.79
N VAL A 171 6.01 -15.89 4.89
CA VAL A 171 4.57 -16.12 5.15
C VAL A 171 4.28 -17.60 5.45
N LYS A 172 4.96 -18.52 4.76
CA LYS A 172 4.80 -19.97 5.02
C LYS A 172 5.26 -20.33 6.43
N LYS A 173 6.40 -19.79 6.91
CA LYS A 173 6.87 -20.00 8.29
C LYS A 173 5.82 -19.51 9.30
N ARG A 174 5.28 -18.30 9.09
CA ARG A 174 4.25 -17.71 9.98
C ARG A 174 2.97 -18.54 10.06
N ASN A 175 2.55 -19.16 8.95
CA ASN A 175 1.39 -20.05 8.94
C ASN A 175 1.60 -21.38 9.66
N THR A 176 2.86 -21.78 9.89
CA THR A 176 3.22 -23.06 10.54
C THR A 176 3.65 -22.91 12.01
N ALA A 177 3.81 -21.68 12.49
CA ALA A 177 4.17 -21.35 13.87
C ALA A 177 2.92 -21.27 14.75
#